data_AF-A0A520YQJ6-F1
#
_entry.id   AF-A0A520YQJ6-F1
#
_cell.length_a   1.000
_cell.length_b   1.000
_cell.length_c   1.000
_cell.angle_alpha   90.00
_cell.angle_beta   90.00
_cell.angle_gamma   90.00
#
_symmetry.space_group_name_H-M   'P 1'
#
loop_
_entity.id
_entity.type
_entity.pdbx_description
1 polymer ?
#
loop_
_entity_poly.entity_id
_entity_poly.type
_entity_poly.pdbx_seq_one_letter_code
_entity_poly.pdbx_strand_id
1 'polypeptide(L)' 'MPPTLSPQVLQAHDEAELRGDRGYLDPETGLFVLTATALRRQGACCGSGCRHCPYSAEEQRAAGRPTIGRSG' A
#
# COMPACT_ATOMS: atom_id res chain seq x y z
N MET A 1 1.19 11.69 -5.65
CA MET A 1 -0.21 11.37 -5.97
C MET A 1 -0.34 9.87 -5.84
N PRO A 2 -1.11 9.32 -4.88
CA PRO A 2 -1.35 7.88 -4.93
C PRO A 2 -2.00 7.58 -6.29
N PRO A 3 -1.60 6.50 -6.98
CA PRO A 3 -2.34 6.05 -8.15
C PRO A 3 -3.81 5.91 -7.74
N THR A 4 -4.74 6.32 -8.61
CA THR A 4 -6.17 6.11 -8.38
C THR A 4 -6.40 4.60 -8.37
N LEU A 5 -6.37 4.00 -7.18
CA LEU A 5 -6.74 2.60 -6.99
C LEU A 5 -8.22 2.43 -7.36
N SER A 6 -8.58 1.27 -7.92
CA SER A 6 -9.98 1.02 -8.23
C SER A 6 -10.86 0.96 -6.97
N PRO A 7 -12.17 1.20 -7.11
CA PRO A 7 -13.11 1.04 -6.00
C PRO A 7 -13.06 -0.34 -5.35
N GLN A 8 -12.82 -1.40 -6.13
CA GLN A 8 -12.73 -2.77 -5.61
C GLN A 8 -11.52 -2.95 -4.70
N VAL A 9 -10.37 -2.37 -5.07
CA VAL A 9 -9.15 -2.40 -4.25
C VAL A 9 -9.36 -1.62 -2.94
N LEU A 10 -10.00 -0.45 -3.03
CA LEU A 10 -10.34 0.35 -1.84
C LEU A 10 -11.28 -0.41 -0.91
N GLN A 11 -12.34 -1.02 -1.44
CA GLN A 11 -13.30 -1.79 -0.66
C GLN A 11 -12.65 -3.00 0.01
N ALA A 12 -11.86 -3.80 -0.73
CA ALA A 12 -11.19 -4.97 -0.18
C ALA A 12 -10.20 -4.60 0.94
N HIS A 13 -9.51 -3.47 0.78
CA HIS A 13 -8.67 -2.90 1.83
C HIS A 13 -9.49 -2.52 3.08
N ASP A 14 -10.56 -1.75 2.90
CA ASP A 14 -11.36 -1.24 4.02
C ASP A 14 -12.04 -2.38 4.78
N GLU A 15 -12.54 -3.40 4.09
CA GLU A 15 -13.09 -4.61 4.70
C GLU A 15 -12.04 -5.36 5.53
N ALA A 16 -10.81 -5.49 5.03
CA ALA A 16 -9.72 -6.14 5.77
C ALA A 16 -9.31 -5.32 7.01
N GLU A 17 -9.26 -3.99 6.91
CA GLU A 17 -9.01 -3.10 8.05
C GLU A 17 -10.11 -3.24 9.12
N LEU A 18 -11.38 -3.24 8.71
CA LEU A 18 -12.51 -3.41 9.63
C LEU A 18 -12.49 -4.76 10.36
N ARG A 19 -12.03 -5.82 9.68
CA ARG A 19 -11.84 -7.14 10.30
C ARG A 19 -10.58 -7.25 11.15
N GLY A 20 -9.68 -6.27 11.10
CA GLY A 20 -8.37 -6.33 11.74
C GLY A 20 -7.40 -7.31 11.07
N ASP A 21 -7.65 -7.65 9.81
CA ASP A 21 -6.80 -8.53 9.04
C ASP A 21 -5.46 -7.87 8.69
N ARG A 22 -4.41 -8.68 8.56
CA ARG A 22 -3.08 -8.21 8.16
C ARG A 22 -3.01 -7.74 6.70
N GLY A 23 -3.95 -8.16 5.87
CA GLY A 23 -3.91 -7.96 4.42
C GLY A 23 -5.15 -8.49 3.74
N TYR A 24 -5.25 -8.25 2.44
CA TYR A 24 -6.33 -8.69 1.56
C TYR A 24 -5.77 -9.26 0.26
N LEU A 25 -6.57 -10.05 -0.46
CA LEU A 25 -6.25 -10.42 -1.84
C LEU A 25 -6.66 -9.28 -2.77
N ASP A 26 -5.69 -8.71 -3.47
CA ASP A 26 -5.92 -7.65 -4.44
C ASP A 26 -6.74 -8.18 -5.62
N PRO A 27 -7.96 -7.66 -5.85
CA PRO A 27 -8.83 -8.17 -6.91
C PRO A 27 -8.29 -7.90 -8.33
N GLU A 28 -7.35 -6.98 -8.50
CA GLU A 28 -6.76 -6.69 -9.81
C GLU A 28 -5.58 -7.60 -10.14
N THR A 29 -4.75 -7.93 -9.14
CA THR A 29 -3.48 -8.65 -9.36
C THR A 29 -3.49 -10.07 -8.83
N GLY A 30 -4.45 -10.43 -7.96
CA GLY A 30 -4.48 -11.69 -7.22
C GLY A 30 -3.42 -11.80 -6.12
N LEU A 31 -2.61 -10.75 -5.90
CA LEU A 31 -1.54 -10.77 -4.91
C LEU A 31 -2.10 -10.48 -3.51
N PHE A 32 -1.45 -11.05 -2.49
CA PHE A 32 -1.73 -10.67 -1.10
C PHE A 32 -1.06 -9.33 -0.77
N VAL A 33 -1.87 -8.33 -0.41
CA VAL A 33 -1.43 -6.96 -0.10
C VAL A 33 -1.67 -6.66 1.37
N LEU A 34 -0.68 -6.09 2.05
CA LEU A 34 -0.79 -5.68 3.45
C LEU A 34 -1.70 -4.46 3.61
N THR A 35 -2.50 -4.47 4.67
CA THR A 35 -3.34 -3.34 5.09
C THR A 35 -2.47 -2.18 5.59
N ALA A 36 -3.00 -0.95 5.57
CA ALA A 36 -2.29 0.23 6.04
C ALA A 36 -1.90 0.09 7.52
N THR A 37 -2.78 -0.46 8.36
CA THR A 37 -2.50 -0.74 9.77
C THR A 37 -1.39 -1.76 9.94
N ALA A 38 -1.37 -2.84 9.15
CA ALA A 38 -0.29 -3.82 9.19
C ALA A 38 1.06 -3.21 8.80
N LEU A 39 1.08 -2.33 7.80
CA LEU A 39 2.27 -1.57 7.40
C LEU A 39 2.70 -0.59 8.49
N ARG A 40 1.78 0.14 9.15
CA ARG A 40 2.12 1.04 10.27
C ARG A 40 2.80 0.30 11.42
N ARG A 41 2.39 -0.95 11.69
CA ARG A 41 2.99 -1.79 12.74
C ARG A 41 4.46 -2.14 12.46
N GLN A 42 4.94 -2.03 11.21
CA GLN A 42 6.36 -2.21 10.89
C GLN A 42 7.23 -1.06 11.40
N GLY A 43 6.64 0.10 11.71
CA GLY A 43 7.32 1.24 12.31
C GLY A 43 8.09 2.13 11.33
N ALA A 44 8.38 1.66 10.11
CA ALA A 44 8.98 2.45 9.05
C ALA A 44 8.49 2.03 7.66
N CYS A 45 8.58 2.95 6.69
CA CYS A 45 8.31 2.65 5.30
C CYS A 45 9.39 1.69 4.74
N CYS A 46 8.97 0.61 4.07
CA CYS A 46 9.88 -0.39 3.48
C CYS A 46 10.38 -0.02 2.07
N GLY A 47 9.88 1.05 1.46
CA GLY A 47 10.26 1.47 0.11
C GLY A 47 9.70 0.60 -1.03
N SER A 48 9.02 -0.51 -0.75
CA SER A 48 8.66 -1.54 -1.75
C SER A 48 7.49 -1.22 -2.68
N GLY A 49 6.86 -0.04 -2.60
CA GLY A 49 5.80 0.30 -3.56
C GLY A 49 4.38 -0.10 -3.16
N CYS A 50 4.08 -0.36 -1.88
CA CYS A 50 2.74 -0.81 -1.43
C CYS A 50 1.59 0.11 -1.89
N ARG A 51 0.40 -0.47 -2.14
CA ARG A 51 -0.82 0.23 -2.59
C ARG A 51 -1.35 1.24 -1.58
N HIS A 52 -1.42 0.88 -0.31
CA HIS A 52 -1.96 1.71 0.78
C HIS A 52 -0.88 2.10 1.79
N CYS A 53 0.28 2.53 1.30
CA CYS A 53 1.38 2.92 2.19
C CYS A 53 0.91 4.05 3.14
N PRO A 54 0.96 3.85 4.47
CA PRO A 54 0.46 4.82 5.44
C PRO A 54 1.42 5.98 5.71
N TYR A 55 2.64 5.90 5.19
CA TYR A 55 3.73 6.83 5.43
C TYR A 55 3.70 8.01 4.45
N SER A 56 4.17 9.16 4.91
CA SER A 56 4.25 10.39 4.10
C SER A 56 5.17 10.24 2.89
N ALA A 57 5.06 11.16 1.93
CA ALA A 57 5.95 11.18 0.77
C ALA A 57 7.42 11.39 1.14
N GLU A 58 7.70 12.08 2.26
CA GLU A 58 9.05 12.27 2.78
C GLU A 58 9.62 10.96 3.34
N GLU A 59 8.85 10.25 4.16
CA GLU A 59 9.24 8.93 4.68
C GLU A 59 9.42 7.90 3.57
N GLN A 60 8.57 7.94 2.54
CA GLN A 60 8.73 7.09 1.36
C GLN A 60 10.02 7.40 0.59
N ARG A 61 10.38 8.68 0.45
CA ARG A 61 11.66 9.10 -0.15
C ARG A 61 12.86 8.67 0.69
N ALA A 62 12.79 8.86 2.01
CA ALA A 62 13.84 8.45 2.94
C ALA A 62 14.06 6.93 2.90
N ALA A 63 12.99 6.15 2.72
CA ALA A 63 13.06 4.69 2.54
C ALA A 63 13.56 4.25 1.14
N GLY A 64 13.91 5.19 0.25
CA GLY A 64 14.39 4.87 -1.10
C GLY A 64 13.30 4.33 -2.02
N ARG A 65 12.01 4.65 -1.79
CA ARG A 65 10.94 4.23 -2.70
C ARG A 65 11.22 4.74 -4.11
N PRO A 66 11.24 3.88 -5.14
CA PRO A 66 11.52 4.32 -6.49
C PRO A 66 10.42 5.29 -6.93
N THR A 67 10.83 6.49 -7.34
CA THR A 67 9.98 7.35 -8.14
C THR A 67 9.86 6.67 -9.48
N ILE A 68 8.71 6.05 -9.78
CA ILE A 68 8.49 5.44 -11.09
C ILE A 68 8.42 6.57 -12.13
N GLY A 69 9.59 7.01 -12.59
CA GLY A 69 9.77 7.76 -13.81
C GLY A 69 9.75 6.75 -14.93
N ARG A 70 8.71 6.83 -15.76
CA ARG A 70 8.53 6.14 -17.03
C ARG A 70 9.90 5.93 -17.71
N SER A 71 10.46 4.72 -17.59
CA SER A 71 11.60 4.32 -18.42
C SER A 71 11.07 4.12 -19.84
N GLY A 72 11.85 4.61 -20.80
CA GLY A 72 11.48 4.89 -22.20
C GLY A 72 10.84 3.75 -22.96
#